data_AF-A0A8T4TBS9-F1
#
_entry.id   AF-A0A8T4TBS9-F1
#
_cell.length_a   1.000
_cell.length_b   1.000
_cell.length_c   1.000
_cell.angle_alpha   90.00
_cell.angle_beta   90.00
_cell.angle_gamma   90.00
#
_symmetry.space_group_name_H-M   'P 1'
#
loop_
_entity.id
_entity.type
_entity.pdbx_description
1 polymer ?
#
loop_
_entity_poly.entity_id
_entity_poly.type
_entity_poly.pdbx_seq_one_letter_code
_entity_poly.pdbx_strand_id
1 'polypeptide(L)'
;MNMLGKERILGSFFALIVILLLVVAGPAQALEFTITDIPTTNKGDTLSYDIVVNVLDTEQLPLEDTTLIIRSRAGNFDEFRCMVFEDGSFSCTRQKGSDSAPLDPDSSIHITRNNVNGTFGYGYFSGGDLIFHVTWDTPVNLRPGEYGTKLIIESNDHVFSSDEKLFNIITPARPGDRFSIRARGTRSLVNGQELNSQNSLSLYYSNNQREQGQSTLELHGPRNQRLGIIMDNARLIDNSEDEIIIKYRGHGNYNRNNVNFREITIIVDKHTRLVDISGIGDINFQANDLAVTLMAP
;
A
#
# COMPACT_ATOMS: atom_id res chain seq x y z
N MET A 1 47.63 28.13 39.93
CA MET A 1 46.68 28.28 38.81
C MET A 1 45.57 27.25 38.98
N ASN A 2 44.38 27.71 39.35
CA ASN A 2 43.28 26.87 39.85
C ASN A 2 42.76 25.96 38.73
N MET A 3 42.80 24.63 38.95
CA MET A 3 42.24 23.64 38.02
C MET A 3 40.76 23.89 37.70
N LEU A 4 40.02 24.48 38.65
CA LEU A 4 38.63 24.92 38.46
C LEU A 4 38.43 25.96 37.34
N GLY A 5 39.46 26.72 36.96
CA GLY A 5 39.36 27.71 35.88
C GLY A 5 39.43 27.08 34.48
N LYS A 6 40.18 25.98 34.33
CA LYS A 6 40.41 25.34 33.02
C LYS A 6 39.20 24.54 32.54
N GLU A 7 38.51 23.86 33.46
CA GLU A 7 37.30 23.07 33.14
C GLU A 7 36.12 23.97 32.71
N ARG A 8 35.96 25.13 33.34
CA ARG A 8 34.92 26.10 32.98
C ARG A 8 35.14 26.70 31.58
N ILE A 9 36.39 27.01 31.22
CA ILE A 9 36.73 27.56 29.90
C ILE A 9 36.49 26.51 28.80
N LEU A 10 36.84 25.24 29.05
CA LEU A 10 36.61 24.16 28.10
C LEU A 10 35.11 23.94 27.85
N GLY A 11 34.29 23.98 28.90
CA GLY A 11 32.83 23.87 28.79
C GLY A 11 32.20 25.00 27.97
N SER A 12 32.63 26.24 28.20
CA SER A 12 32.16 27.40 27.41
C SER A 12 32.55 27.30 25.93
N PHE A 13 33.75 26.80 25.63
CA PHE A 13 34.21 26.61 24.25
C PHE A 13 33.39 25.55 23.51
N PHE A 14 33.10 24.43 24.17
CA PHE A 14 32.23 23.38 23.60
C PHE A 14 30.80 23.88 23.35
N ALA A 15 30.21 24.60 24.31
CA ALA A 15 28.87 25.16 24.15
C ALA A 15 28.82 26.15 22.97
N LEU A 16 29.84 26.99 22.81
CA LEU A 16 29.93 27.93 21.69
C LEU A 16 30.03 27.21 20.34
N ILE A 17 30.81 26.13 20.26
CA ILE A 17 30.90 25.30 19.04
C ILE A 17 29.57 24.62 18.72
N VAL A 18 28.86 24.09 19.72
CA VAL A 18 27.54 23.45 19.51
C VAL A 18 26.52 24.48 19.04
N ILE A 19 26.50 25.69 19.62
CA ILE A 19 25.63 26.78 19.16
C ILE A 19 26.00 27.20 17.74
N LEU A 20 27.29 27.34 17.43
CA LEU A 20 27.75 27.71 16.09
C LEU A 20 27.37 26.63 15.05
N LEU A 21 27.48 25.35 15.42
CA LEU A 21 27.04 24.22 14.61
C LEU A 21 25.52 24.23 14.41
N LEU A 22 24.73 24.57 15.43
CA LEU A 22 23.27 24.71 15.31
C LEU A 22 22.87 25.89 14.42
N VAL A 23 23.63 26.99 14.44
CA VAL A 23 23.42 28.14 13.55
C VAL A 23 23.83 27.82 12.11
N VAL A 24 24.95 27.11 11.91
CA VAL A 24 25.41 26.66 10.58
C VAL A 24 24.50 25.57 10.01
N ALA A 25 23.87 24.75 10.87
CA ALA A 25 22.88 23.77 10.44
C ALA A 25 21.57 24.39 9.93
N GLY A 26 21.34 25.70 10.17
CA GLY A 26 20.13 26.41 9.78
C GLY A 26 18.88 25.92 10.52
N PRO A 27 17.75 26.66 10.44
CA PRO A 27 16.46 26.07 10.76
C PRO A 27 16.22 24.91 9.79
N ALA A 28 16.02 23.71 10.31
CA ALA A 28 15.58 22.60 9.48
C ALA A 28 14.17 22.97 8.99
N GLN A 29 14.04 23.40 7.73
CA GLN A 29 12.75 23.59 7.10
C GLN A 29 12.03 22.25 7.16
N ALA A 30 11.04 22.16 8.05
CA ALA A 30 10.34 20.92 8.33
C ALA A 30 8.94 21.03 7.72
N LEU A 31 8.76 20.34 6.59
CA LEU A 31 7.43 20.02 6.09
C LEU A 31 6.98 18.73 6.77
N GLU A 32 5.86 18.80 7.49
CA GLU A 32 5.21 17.61 8.03
C GLU A 32 4.06 17.21 7.11
N PHE A 33 4.11 15.98 6.60
CA PHE A 33 3.10 15.44 5.69
C PHE A 33 2.16 14.51 6.44
N THR A 34 0.85 14.73 6.29
CA THR A 34 -0.18 13.82 6.78
C THR A 34 -1.12 13.47 5.63
N ILE A 35 -1.19 12.19 5.26
CA ILE A 35 -2.19 11.67 4.32
C ILE A 35 -3.29 11.00 5.14
N THR A 36 -4.54 11.44 4.98
CA THR A 36 -5.68 10.84 5.68
C THR A 36 -5.84 9.37 5.30
N ASP A 37 -6.58 8.60 6.11
CA ASP A 37 -6.87 7.22 5.76
C ASP A 37 -7.64 7.13 4.44
N ILE A 38 -7.20 6.21 3.57
CA ILE A 38 -7.79 5.99 2.25
C ILE A 38 -8.54 4.67 2.31
N PRO A 39 -9.87 4.67 2.10
CA PRO A 39 -10.65 3.44 2.16
C PRO A 39 -10.28 2.49 1.02
N THR A 40 -10.60 1.20 1.20
CA THR A 40 -10.62 0.27 0.07
C THR A 40 -11.78 0.63 -0.85
N THR A 41 -11.51 0.75 -2.14
CA THR A 41 -12.48 1.24 -3.13
C THR A 41 -12.58 0.28 -4.31
N ASN A 42 -13.76 0.15 -4.92
CA ASN A 42 -13.88 -0.65 -6.14
C ASN A 42 -13.35 0.14 -7.34
N LYS A 43 -12.75 -0.53 -8.32
CA LYS A 43 -12.45 0.09 -9.61
C LYS A 43 -13.76 0.58 -10.26
N GLY A 44 -13.73 1.78 -10.83
CA GLY A 44 -14.92 2.46 -11.35
C GLY A 44 -15.62 3.37 -10.33
N ASP A 45 -15.31 3.24 -9.04
CA ASP A 45 -15.83 4.14 -8.01
C ASP A 45 -14.90 5.35 -7.80
N THR A 46 -15.46 6.41 -7.21
CA THR A 46 -14.71 7.58 -6.77
C THR A 46 -14.13 7.37 -5.38
N LEU A 47 -12.85 7.67 -5.18
CA LEU A 47 -12.23 7.80 -3.86
C LEU A 47 -11.78 9.23 -3.61
N SER A 48 -11.85 9.66 -2.36
CA SER A 48 -11.40 10.99 -1.95
C SER A 48 -10.60 10.91 -0.65
N TYR A 49 -9.55 11.70 -0.55
CA TYR A 49 -8.70 11.82 0.64
C TYR A 49 -7.96 13.15 0.64
N ASP A 50 -7.47 13.55 1.81
CA ASP A 50 -6.71 14.78 1.98
C ASP A 50 -5.23 14.48 2.22
N ILE A 51 -4.39 15.32 1.65
CA ILE A 51 -2.96 15.40 1.99
C ILE A 51 -2.75 16.77 2.62
N VAL A 52 -2.36 16.79 3.88
CA VAL A 52 -2.04 18.00 4.64
C VAL A 52 -0.53 18.12 4.72
N VAL A 53 0.00 19.27 4.30
CA VAL A 53 1.40 19.65 4.47
C VAL A 53 1.44 20.81 5.45
N ASN A 54 1.88 20.52 6.67
CA ASN A 54 2.09 21.54 7.68
C ASN A 54 3.47 22.18 7.46
N VAL A 55 3.45 23.49 7.22
CA VAL A 55 4.63 24.31 7.01
C VAL A 55 4.91 24.99 8.35
N LEU A 56 5.81 24.36 9.12
CA LEU A 56 6.14 24.78 10.48
C LEU A 56 6.95 26.07 10.54
N ASP A 57 7.64 26.41 9.45
CA ASP A 57 8.44 27.62 9.36
C ASP A 57 7.61 28.81 8.84
N THR A 58 7.85 29.97 9.42
CA THR A 58 7.31 31.26 8.95
C THR A 58 8.12 31.85 7.80
N GLU A 59 9.31 31.33 7.54
CA GLU A 59 10.09 31.69 6.35
C GLU A 59 9.40 31.23 5.07
N GLN A 60 9.54 32.03 4.02
CA GLN A 60 8.92 31.78 2.72
C GLN A 60 9.52 30.53 2.07
N LEU A 61 8.71 29.48 1.91
CA LEU A 61 9.10 28.25 1.23
C LEU A 61 8.70 28.37 -0.25
N PRO A 62 9.65 28.46 -1.20
CA PRO A 62 9.32 28.43 -2.61
C PRO A 62 8.77 27.05 -2.96
N LEU A 63 7.59 27.00 -3.56
CA LEU A 63 6.96 25.76 -4.00
C LEU A 63 7.07 25.72 -5.51
N GLU A 64 8.18 25.16 -6.01
CA GLU A 64 8.46 25.12 -7.45
C GLU A 64 7.59 24.07 -8.13
N ASP A 65 7.72 22.82 -7.68
CA ASP A 65 6.98 21.69 -8.23
C ASP A 65 6.35 20.86 -7.11
N THR A 66 5.02 20.71 -7.17
CA THR A 66 4.29 19.77 -6.30
C THR A 66 3.79 18.62 -7.15
N THR A 67 4.28 17.41 -6.88
CA THR A 67 3.90 16.21 -7.62
C THR A 67 3.23 15.18 -6.71
N LEU A 68 1.98 14.83 -7.03
CA LEU A 68 1.29 13.67 -6.48
C LEU A 68 1.57 12.45 -7.34
N ILE A 69 1.99 11.34 -6.72
CA ILE A 69 2.20 10.06 -7.37
C ILE A 69 1.26 9.04 -6.76
N ILE A 70 0.46 8.36 -7.59
CA ILE A 70 -0.31 7.16 -7.21
C ILE A 70 0.20 6.00 -8.04
N ARG A 71 0.68 4.92 -7.42
CA ARG A 71 1.27 3.79 -8.17
C ARG A 71 0.84 2.43 -7.65
N SER A 72 0.68 1.48 -8.55
CA SER A 72 0.47 0.07 -8.23
C SER A 72 1.71 -0.54 -7.55
N ARG A 73 1.47 -1.33 -6.50
CA ARG A 73 2.47 -2.14 -5.79
C ARG A 73 2.38 -3.63 -6.15
N ALA A 74 1.35 -4.03 -6.90
CA ALA A 74 1.00 -5.42 -7.19
C ALA A 74 1.76 -6.03 -8.38
N GLY A 75 3.04 -5.67 -8.57
CA GLY A 75 3.91 -6.21 -9.64
C GLY A 75 3.60 -5.73 -11.06
N ASN A 76 2.44 -5.11 -11.29
CA ASN A 76 2.08 -4.44 -12.54
C ASN A 76 2.42 -2.95 -12.45
N PHE A 77 3.07 -2.41 -13.48
CA PHE A 77 3.36 -0.98 -13.55
C PHE A 77 2.10 -0.22 -14.01
N ASP A 78 1.54 0.60 -13.11
CA ASP A 78 0.47 1.55 -13.38
C ASP A 78 0.72 2.73 -12.44
N GLU A 79 1.22 3.84 -12.97
CA GLU A 79 1.59 5.06 -12.23
C GLU A 79 0.79 6.25 -12.76
N PHE A 80 0.21 7.00 -11.84
CA PHE A 80 -0.43 8.28 -12.10
C PHE A 80 0.44 9.35 -11.48
N ARG A 81 0.76 10.38 -12.26
CA ARG A 81 1.57 11.52 -11.83
C ARG A 81 0.82 12.79 -12.11
N CYS A 82 0.47 13.51 -11.05
CA CYS A 82 -0.21 14.80 -11.13
C CYS A 82 0.72 15.91 -10.65
N MET A 83 1.09 16.81 -11.55
CA MET A 83 1.78 18.05 -11.20
C MET A 83 0.73 19.10 -10.83
N VAL A 84 0.88 19.71 -9.65
CA VAL A 84 0.04 20.81 -9.16
C VAL A 84 0.87 22.09 -9.29
N PHE A 85 0.36 23.04 -10.07
CA PHE A 85 1.04 24.29 -10.37
C PHE A 85 0.77 25.34 -9.29
N GLU A 86 1.53 26.43 -9.33
CA GLU A 86 1.43 27.54 -8.36
C GLU A 86 0.03 28.14 -8.28
N ASP A 87 -0.72 28.20 -9.39
CA ASP A 87 -2.07 28.74 -9.46
C ASP A 87 -3.14 27.78 -8.92
N GLY A 88 -2.74 26.56 -8.51
CA GLY A 88 -3.62 25.50 -8.04
C GLY A 88 -4.24 24.66 -9.16
N SER A 89 -3.98 24.99 -10.43
CA SER A 89 -4.29 24.09 -11.54
C SER A 89 -3.40 22.85 -11.48
N PHE A 90 -3.79 21.79 -12.19
CA PHE A 90 -3.03 20.55 -12.19
C PHE A 90 -3.04 19.89 -13.56
N SER A 91 -2.04 19.06 -13.82
CA SER A 91 -1.96 18.19 -14.99
C SER A 91 -1.59 16.78 -14.55
N CYS A 92 -2.43 15.81 -14.90
CA CYS A 92 -2.21 14.41 -14.57
C CYS A 92 -1.85 13.61 -15.82
N THR A 93 -0.94 12.67 -15.64
CA THR A 93 -0.57 11.66 -16.63
C THR A 93 -0.66 10.27 -16.01
N ARG A 94 -0.91 9.28 -16.85
CA ARG A 94 -0.91 7.87 -16.50
C ARG A 94 0.11 7.13 -17.37
N GLN A 95 0.86 6.25 -16.73
CA GLN A 95 1.84 5.38 -17.37
C GLN A 95 1.51 3.93 -17.02
N LYS A 96 1.31 3.09 -18.02
CA LYS A 96 0.85 1.70 -17.84
C LYS A 96 1.76 0.70 -18.56
N GLY A 97 2.06 -0.41 -17.89
CA GLY A 97 2.80 -1.54 -18.44
C GLY A 97 4.29 -1.55 -18.07
N SER A 98 5.00 -0.45 -18.30
CA SER A 98 6.42 -0.30 -17.91
C SER A 98 6.79 1.16 -17.62
N ASP A 99 7.94 1.37 -16.98
CA ASP A 99 8.59 2.67 -16.73
C ASP A 99 9.03 3.41 -18.00
N SER A 100 9.12 2.69 -19.11
CA SER A 100 9.43 3.22 -20.44
C SER A 100 8.20 3.46 -21.31
N ALA A 101 6.98 3.14 -20.83
CA ALA A 101 5.76 3.34 -21.60
C ALA A 101 5.45 4.84 -21.79
N PRO A 102 4.70 5.24 -22.83
CA PRO A 102 4.27 6.62 -22.98
C PRO A 102 3.48 7.13 -21.76
N LEU A 103 3.65 8.42 -21.44
CA LEU A 103 2.81 9.14 -20.49
C LEU A 103 1.56 9.62 -21.22
N ASP A 104 0.41 9.03 -20.92
CA ASP A 104 -0.87 9.43 -21.49
C ASP A 104 -1.54 10.47 -20.59
N PRO A 105 -2.13 11.55 -21.12
CA PRO A 105 -2.92 12.48 -20.31
C PRO A 105 -4.04 11.76 -19.57
N ASP A 106 -4.22 12.07 -18.29
CA ASP A 106 -5.25 11.48 -17.45
C ASP A 106 -6.14 12.58 -16.83
N SER A 107 -7.45 12.35 -16.85
CA SER A 107 -8.44 13.27 -16.27
C SER A 107 -9.22 12.65 -15.12
N SER A 108 -8.83 11.46 -14.67
CA SER A 108 -9.53 10.71 -13.63
C SER A 108 -9.25 11.25 -12.23
N ILE A 109 -8.13 11.95 -12.05
CA ILE A 109 -7.75 12.57 -10.79
C ILE A 109 -8.06 14.06 -10.86
N HIS A 110 -8.74 14.55 -9.82
CA HIS A 110 -8.99 15.96 -9.57
C HIS A 110 -8.36 16.36 -8.25
N ILE A 111 -7.59 17.46 -8.27
CA ILE A 111 -6.93 17.99 -7.08
C ILE A 111 -7.42 19.42 -6.86
N THR A 112 -7.82 19.73 -5.63
CA THR A 112 -8.03 21.12 -5.21
C THR A 112 -7.09 21.44 -4.06
N ARG A 113 -6.45 22.61 -4.14
CA ARG A 113 -5.52 23.08 -3.12
C ARG A 113 -6.17 24.18 -2.30
N ASN A 114 -6.22 23.99 -0.99
CA ASN A 114 -6.69 24.96 -0.02
C ASN A 114 -5.56 25.33 0.95
N ASN A 115 -5.55 26.58 1.39
CA ASN A 115 -4.56 27.10 2.33
C ASN A 115 -5.27 27.48 3.62
N VAL A 116 -4.79 26.98 4.76
CA VAL A 116 -5.35 27.29 6.08
C VAL A 116 -4.27 27.97 6.92
N ASN A 117 -4.57 29.18 7.42
CA ASN A 117 -3.65 29.99 8.23
C ASN A 117 -2.29 30.33 7.57
N GLY A 118 -2.19 30.15 6.25
CA GLY A 118 -1.01 30.44 5.44
C GLY A 118 -1.33 31.37 4.28
N THR A 119 -0.30 32.02 3.75
CA THR A 119 -0.43 32.90 2.58
C THR A 119 0.45 32.39 1.45
N PHE A 120 -0.13 32.23 0.26
CA PHE A 120 0.58 31.88 -0.98
C PHE A 120 0.70 33.13 -1.86
N GLY A 121 1.91 33.45 -2.32
CA GLY A 121 2.14 34.58 -3.22
C GLY A 121 3.53 34.55 -3.85
N TYR A 122 3.60 34.89 -5.14
CA TYR A 122 4.85 34.96 -5.92
C TYR A 122 5.68 33.67 -5.91
N GLY A 123 5.03 32.50 -5.89
CA GLY A 123 5.70 31.20 -5.82
C GLY A 123 6.13 30.76 -4.42
N TYR A 124 5.85 31.57 -3.40
CA TYR A 124 6.19 31.27 -2.01
C TYR A 124 4.96 30.99 -1.16
N PHE A 125 5.08 30.04 -0.25
CA PHE A 125 4.13 29.81 0.83
C PHE A 125 4.76 30.13 2.18
N SER A 126 4.01 30.79 3.06
CA SER A 126 4.49 31.20 4.39
C SER A 126 3.53 30.74 5.48
N GLY A 127 4.00 29.82 6.32
CA GLY A 127 3.32 29.26 7.49
C GLY A 127 1.99 28.56 7.23
N GLY A 128 1.54 27.73 8.16
CA GLY A 128 0.20 27.13 8.15
C GLY A 128 0.12 25.81 7.36
N ASP A 129 -1.09 25.45 6.93
CA ASP A 129 -1.38 24.16 6.31
C ASP A 129 -1.74 24.32 4.83
N LEU A 130 -1.06 23.55 3.98
CA LEU A 130 -1.47 23.29 2.59
C LEU A 130 -2.29 22.00 2.57
N ILE A 131 -3.52 22.08 2.12
CA ILE A 131 -4.42 20.92 2.04
C ILE A 131 -4.71 20.63 0.57
N PHE A 132 -4.26 19.47 0.11
CA PHE A 132 -4.59 18.94 -1.21
C PHE A 132 -5.72 17.95 -1.05
N HIS A 133 -6.92 18.35 -1.47
CA HIS A 133 -8.06 17.45 -1.55
C HIS A 133 -8.00 16.71 -2.87
N VAL A 134 -7.73 15.41 -2.81
CA VAL A 134 -7.60 14.53 -3.96
C VAL A 134 -8.90 13.76 -4.13
N THR A 135 -9.49 13.85 -5.31
CA THR A 135 -10.59 12.99 -5.75
C THR A 135 -10.13 12.20 -6.96
N TRP A 136 -10.32 10.89 -6.94
CA TRP A 136 -9.90 10.00 -8.01
C TRP A 136 -11.05 9.09 -8.43
N ASP A 137 -11.54 9.30 -9.65
CA ASP A 137 -12.51 8.45 -10.33
C ASP A 137 -11.78 7.23 -10.91
N THR A 138 -11.65 6.18 -10.11
CA THR A 138 -10.78 5.06 -10.47
C THR A 138 -11.18 4.44 -11.82
N PRO A 139 -10.27 4.30 -12.79
CA PRO A 139 -10.64 3.78 -14.10
C PRO A 139 -11.20 2.35 -14.03
N VAL A 140 -12.24 2.04 -14.83
CA VAL A 140 -12.81 0.67 -14.88
C VAL A 140 -11.80 -0.39 -15.35
N ASN A 141 -10.78 0.04 -16.10
CA ASN A 141 -9.69 -0.80 -16.62
C ASN A 141 -8.46 -0.84 -15.68
N LEU A 142 -8.58 -0.29 -14.48
CA LEU A 142 -7.55 -0.34 -13.45
C LEU A 142 -7.41 -1.78 -12.96
N ARG A 143 -6.17 -2.24 -12.80
CA ARG A 143 -5.93 -3.57 -12.23
C ARG A 143 -6.18 -3.51 -10.72
N PRO A 144 -6.95 -4.44 -10.15
CA PRO A 144 -7.11 -4.50 -8.70
C PRO A 144 -5.77 -4.85 -8.04
N GLY A 145 -5.61 -4.44 -6.79
CA GLY A 145 -4.37 -4.63 -6.02
C GLY A 145 -4.12 -3.52 -5.02
N GLU A 146 -2.94 -3.58 -4.41
CA GLU A 146 -2.45 -2.53 -3.51
C GLU A 146 -1.84 -1.38 -4.32
N TYR A 147 -2.22 -0.15 -3.97
CA TYR A 147 -1.70 1.09 -4.52
C TYR A 147 -1.08 1.92 -3.40
N GLY A 148 -0.05 2.67 -3.73
CA GLY A 148 0.56 3.66 -2.85
C GLY A 148 0.34 5.06 -3.40
N THR A 149 0.00 6.01 -2.53
CA THR A 149 -0.01 7.44 -2.86
C THR A 149 1.09 8.17 -2.08
N LYS A 150 1.72 9.16 -2.72
CA LYS A 150 2.81 9.94 -2.16
C LYS A 150 2.84 11.35 -2.76
N LEU A 151 3.08 12.35 -1.92
CA LEU A 151 3.31 13.74 -2.35
C LEU A 151 4.80 14.07 -2.31
N ILE A 152 5.27 14.76 -3.35
CA ILE A 152 6.62 15.29 -3.46
C ILE A 152 6.51 16.81 -3.67
N ILE A 153 7.30 17.57 -2.93
CA ILE A 153 7.40 19.03 -3.06
C ILE A 153 8.88 19.37 -3.27
N GLU A 154 9.17 20.04 -4.38
CA GLU A 154 10.49 20.56 -4.70
C GLU A 154 10.56 22.06 -4.36
N SER A 155 11.63 22.45 -3.69
CA SER A 155 11.85 23.81 -3.18
C SER A 155 13.33 24.15 -3.22
N ASN A 156 13.77 24.97 -4.18
CA ASN A 156 15.18 25.23 -4.45
C ASN A 156 16.00 23.91 -4.54
N ASP A 157 16.98 23.74 -3.65
CA ASP A 157 17.86 22.57 -3.57
C ASP A 157 17.32 21.44 -2.67
N HIS A 158 16.06 21.53 -2.21
CA HIS A 158 15.44 20.58 -1.30
C HIS A 158 14.26 19.86 -1.94
N VAL A 159 14.19 18.55 -1.71
CA VAL A 159 13.06 17.71 -2.08
C VAL A 159 12.43 17.16 -0.82
N PHE A 160 11.20 17.56 -0.57
CA PHE A 160 10.39 17.07 0.53
C PHE A 160 9.44 15.99 0.01
N SER A 161 9.19 14.98 0.84
CA SER A 161 8.49 13.78 0.41
C SER A 161 7.68 13.23 1.55
N SER A 162 6.40 12.98 1.31
CA SER A 162 5.58 12.24 2.28
C SER A 162 6.01 10.77 2.34
N ASP A 163 5.67 10.11 3.45
CA ASP A 163 5.60 8.66 3.45
C ASP A 163 4.53 8.18 2.46
N GLU A 164 4.73 6.99 1.91
CA GLU A 164 3.78 6.36 0.98
C GLU A 164 2.61 5.78 1.77
N LYS A 165 1.38 6.25 1.48
CA LYS A 165 0.15 5.71 2.08
C LYS A 165 -0.42 4.62 1.19
N LEU A 166 -0.57 3.42 1.74
CA LEU A 166 -1.07 2.25 1.02
C LEU A 166 -2.60 2.12 1.15
N PHE A 167 -3.24 1.70 0.07
CA PHE A 167 -4.67 1.39 -0.01
C PHE A 167 -4.95 0.32 -1.06
N ASN A 168 -6.18 -0.21 -1.11
CA ASN A 168 -6.54 -1.28 -2.03
C ASN A 168 -7.60 -0.82 -3.02
N ILE A 169 -7.38 -1.14 -4.30
CA ILE A 169 -8.40 -1.13 -5.33
C ILE A 169 -8.87 -2.57 -5.55
N ILE A 170 -10.17 -2.81 -5.53
CA ILE A 170 -10.76 -4.14 -5.75
C ILE A 170 -11.71 -4.14 -6.94
N THR A 171 -11.97 -5.32 -7.50
CA THR A 171 -13.06 -5.49 -8.48
C THR A 171 -14.38 -5.52 -7.71
N PRO A 172 -15.40 -4.72 -8.10
CA PRO A 172 -16.70 -4.74 -7.45
C PRO A 172 -17.29 -6.14 -7.55
N ALA A 173 -17.60 -6.73 -6.39
CA ALA A 173 -18.26 -8.02 -6.34
C ALA A 173 -19.69 -7.86 -6.87
N ARG A 174 -20.08 -8.68 -7.85
CA ARG A 174 -21.44 -8.63 -8.40
C ARG A 174 -22.43 -9.17 -7.36
N PRO A 175 -23.68 -8.66 -7.32
CA PRO A 175 -24.73 -9.27 -6.51
C PRO A 175 -24.89 -10.75 -6.87
N GLY A 176 -24.71 -11.64 -5.88
CA GLY A 176 -24.79 -13.09 -6.08
C GLY A 176 -23.48 -13.77 -6.48
N ASP A 177 -22.35 -13.05 -6.54
CA ASP A 177 -21.04 -13.69 -6.71
C ASP A 177 -20.79 -14.67 -5.57
N ARG A 178 -20.82 -15.94 -5.92
CA ARG A 178 -20.45 -17.05 -5.06
C ARG A 178 -19.69 -18.07 -5.89
N PHE A 179 -18.76 -18.76 -5.26
CA PHE A 179 -18.10 -19.90 -5.88
C PHE A 179 -17.51 -20.82 -4.83
N SER A 180 -17.36 -22.09 -5.20
CA SER A 180 -16.59 -23.06 -4.45
C SER A 180 -15.51 -23.66 -5.32
N ILE A 181 -14.29 -23.72 -4.78
CA ILE A 181 -13.13 -24.28 -5.46
C ILE A 181 -12.55 -25.36 -4.56
N ARG A 182 -12.32 -26.55 -5.12
CA ARG A 182 -11.53 -27.60 -4.47
C ARG A 182 -10.28 -27.83 -5.27
N ALA A 183 -9.11 -27.74 -4.65
CA ALA A 183 -7.85 -27.93 -5.36
C ALA A 183 -6.94 -28.89 -4.59
N ARG A 184 -6.05 -29.57 -5.31
CA ARG A 184 -5.07 -30.50 -4.74
C ARG A 184 -3.73 -30.33 -5.42
N GLY A 185 -2.65 -30.47 -4.66
CA GLY A 185 -1.30 -30.32 -5.19
C GLY A 185 -0.28 -30.98 -4.29
N THR A 186 0.99 -30.90 -4.70
CA THR A 186 2.10 -31.50 -3.96
C THR A 186 3.21 -30.52 -3.65
N ARG A 187 3.14 -29.27 -4.09
CA ARG A 187 4.21 -28.29 -3.89
C ARG A 187 3.82 -27.31 -2.81
N SER A 188 4.52 -27.36 -1.66
CA SER A 188 4.33 -26.32 -0.64
C SER A 188 5.55 -26.13 0.24
N LEU A 189 5.67 -24.93 0.79
CA LEU A 189 6.73 -24.47 1.67
C LEU A 189 6.09 -23.87 2.92
N VAL A 190 6.57 -24.24 4.10
CA VAL A 190 6.19 -23.63 5.38
C VAL A 190 7.46 -23.26 6.12
N ASN A 191 7.68 -21.97 6.40
CA ASN A 191 8.94 -21.43 6.94
C ASN A 191 10.18 -21.90 6.17
N GLY A 192 10.08 -21.97 4.84
CA GLY A 192 11.16 -22.44 3.97
C GLY A 192 11.38 -23.96 3.97
N GLN A 193 10.62 -24.72 4.77
CA GLN A 193 10.66 -26.18 4.75
C GLN A 193 9.63 -26.72 3.75
N GLU A 194 10.04 -27.66 2.91
CA GLU A 194 9.14 -28.33 1.96
C GLU A 194 8.12 -29.24 2.67
N LEU A 195 6.84 -28.96 2.45
CA LEU A 195 5.71 -29.83 2.78
C LEU A 195 5.15 -30.38 1.45
N ASN A 196 6.00 -31.15 0.76
CA ASN A 196 5.74 -31.59 -0.60
C ASN A 196 4.88 -32.88 -0.68
N SER A 197 3.74 -32.90 0.01
CA SER A 197 2.83 -34.07 -0.02
C SER A 197 1.38 -33.67 -0.30
N GLN A 198 0.40 -34.50 0.05
CA GLN A 198 -1.02 -34.40 -0.34
C GLN A 198 -1.69 -33.12 0.19
N ASN A 199 -1.46 -31.99 -0.48
CA ASN A 199 -2.03 -30.71 -0.12
C ASN A 199 -3.45 -30.61 -0.67
N SER A 200 -4.35 -30.01 0.10
CA SER A 200 -5.73 -29.82 -0.32
C SER A 200 -6.29 -28.47 0.11
N LEU A 201 -7.04 -27.86 -0.78
CA LEU A 201 -7.77 -26.61 -0.58
C LEU A 201 -9.26 -26.91 -0.74
N SER A 202 -10.06 -26.43 0.20
CA SER A 202 -11.50 -26.28 0.06
C SER A 202 -11.85 -24.81 0.27
N LEU A 203 -12.12 -24.11 -0.82
CA LEU A 203 -12.40 -22.69 -0.85
C LEU A 203 -13.89 -22.48 -1.11
N TYR A 204 -14.49 -21.58 -0.36
CA TYR A 204 -15.84 -21.08 -0.54
C TYR A 204 -15.81 -19.55 -0.41
N TYR A 205 -16.46 -18.87 -1.35
CA TYR A 205 -16.66 -17.42 -1.29
C TYR A 205 -18.13 -17.10 -1.57
N SER A 206 -18.70 -16.17 -0.82
CA SER A 206 -19.94 -15.48 -1.18
C SER A 206 -19.82 -14.00 -0.82
N ASN A 207 -20.30 -13.15 -1.73
CA ASN A 207 -20.43 -11.71 -1.47
C ASN A 207 -21.49 -11.41 -0.37
N ASN A 208 -22.36 -12.37 -0.05
CA ASN A 208 -23.26 -12.29 1.10
C ASN A 208 -22.60 -12.93 2.32
N GLN A 209 -22.22 -12.14 3.33
CA GLN A 209 -21.58 -12.64 4.55
C GLN A 209 -22.40 -13.73 5.27
N ARG A 210 -23.73 -13.73 5.15
CA ARG A 210 -24.59 -14.78 5.74
C ARG A 210 -24.50 -16.12 5.03
N GLU A 211 -24.06 -16.11 3.77
CA GLU A 211 -23.86 -17.30 2.96
C GLU A 211 -22.42 -17.76 2.97
N GLN A 212 -21.50 -16.99 3.55
CA GLN A 212 -20.08 -17.31 3.61
C GLN A 212 -19.86 -18.63 4.35
N GLY A 213 -19.53 -19.67 3.59
CA GLY A 213 -19.08 -20.97 4.09
C GLY A 213 -17.66 -20.94 4.62
N GLN A 214 -17.27 -22.06 5.24
CA GLN A 214 -15.93 -22.26 5.78
C GLN A 214 -14.96 -22.63 4.65
N SER A 215 -13.82 -21.94 4.60
CA SER A 215 -12.71 -22.26 3.72
C SER A 215 -11.57 -22.89 4.52
N THR A 216 -10.94 -23.95 4.00
CA THR A 216 -9.86 -24.66 4.66
C THR A 216 -8.69 -24.96 3.72
N LEU A 217 -7.48 -24.94 4.26
CA LEU A 217 -6.25 -25.36 3.59
C LEU A 217 -5.53 -26.39 4.47
N GLU A 218 -5.15 -27.51 3.88
CA GLU A 218 -4.34 -28.53 4.53
C GLU A 218 -3.07 -28.78 3.73
N LEU A 219 -1.91 -28.52 4.35
CA LEU A 219 -0.60 -28.84 3.81
C LEU A 219 0.03 -29.96 4.62
N HIS A 220 0.52 -30.97 3.93
CA HIS A 220 1.09 -32.16 4.54
C HIS A 220 2.57 -32.27 4.20
N GLY A 221 3.38 -32.65 5.18
CA GLY A 221 4.81 -32.88 5.01
C GLY A 221 5.26 -34.27 5.45
N PRO A 222 6.56 -34.57 5.28
CA PRO A 222 7.15 -35.79 5.82
C PRO A 222 7.06 -35.81 7.36
N ARG A 223 7.13 -37.01 7.95
CA ARG A 223 7.17 -37.22 9.42
C ARG A 223 5.96 -36.65 10.16
N ASN A 224 4.76 -36.77 9.59
CA ASN A 224 3.50 -36.28 10.17
C ASN A 224 3.46 -34.77 10.40
N GLN A 225 4.28 -34.00 9.67
CA GLN A 225 4.14 -32.55 9.70
C GLN A 225 2.86 -32.14 8.97
N ARG A 226 2.09 -31.25 9.58
CA ARG A 226 0.82 -30.78 9.01
C ARG A 226 0.60 -29.33 9.39
N LEU A 227 0.21 -28.53 8.39
CA LEU A 227 -0.39 -27.22 8.57
C LEU A 227 -1.86 -27.31 8.15
N GLY A 228 -2.77 -27.19 9.11
CA GLY A 228 -4.20 -27.05 8.84
C GLY A 228 -4.65 -25.63 9.14
N ILE A 229 -5.35 -24.99 8.22
CA ILE A 229 -5.79 -23.59 8.31
C ILE A 229 -7.29 -23.51 8.07
N ILE A 230 -7.98 -22.78 8.92
CA ILE A 230 -9.33 -22.28 8.72
C ILE A 230 -9.20 -20.82 8.28
N MET A 231 -9.84 -20.48 7.16
CA MET A 231 -9.78 -19.17 6.55
C MET A 231 -11.09 -18.42 6.79
N ASP A 232 -10.96 -17.20 7.30
CA ASP A 232 -12.03 -16.33 7.76
C ASP A 232 -11.94 -14.96 7.06
N ASN A 233 -13.02 -14.18 7.11
CA ASN A 233 -13.07 -12.80 6.59
C ASN A 233 -12.61 -12.70 5.12
N ALA A 234 -13.26 -13.47 4.24
CA ALA A 234 -12.98 -13.44 2.82
C ALA A 234 -13.16 -12.04 2.23
N ARG A 235 -12.20 -11.61 1.41
CA ARG A 235 -12.27 -10.37 0.63
C ARG A 235 -11.88 -10.66 -0.81
N LEU A 236 -12.84 -10.57 -1.72
CA LEU A 236 -12.56 -10.66 -3.16
C LEU A 236 -11.80 -9.42 -3.60
N ILE A 237 -10.64 -9.66 -4.20
CA ILE A 237 -9.78 -8.61 -4.77
C ILE A 237 -10.02 -8.54 -6.27
N ASP A 238 -10.04 -9.68 -6.95
CA ASP A 238 -10.37 -9.77 -8.37
C ASP A 238 -11.21 -11.00 -8.71
N ASN A 239 -12.07 -10.84 -9.73
CA ASN A 239 -12.82 -11.91 -10.39
C ASN A 239 -12.94 -11.54 -11.87
N SER A 240 -11.82 -11.54 -12.57
CA SER A 240 -11.73 -11.22 -14.00
C SER A 240 -12.02 -12.46 -14.85
N GLU A 241 -11.89 -12.36 -16.18
CA GLU A 241 -12.02 -13.54 -17.06
C GLU A 241 -10.86 -14.52 -16.87
N ASP A 242 -9.69 -14.02 -16.46
CA ASP A 242 -8.45 -14.78 -16.38
C ASP A 242 -8.18 -15.33 -14.98
N GLU A 243 -8.50 -14.57 -13.93
CA GLU A 243 -8.12 -14.92 -12.56
C GLU A 243 -9.18 -14.60 -11.50
N ILE A 244 -9.07 -15.29 -10.37
CA ILE A 244 -9.74 -14.92 -9.12
C ILE A 244 -8.67 -14.67 -8.06
N ILE A 245 -8.67 -13.49 -7.47
CA ILE A 245 -7.78 -13.14 -6.35
C ILE A 245 -8.64 -12.91 -5.11
N ILE A 246 -8.35 -13.63 -4.04
CA ILE A 246 -9.08 -13.52 -2.77
C ILE A 246 -8.07 -13.43 -1.64
N LYS A 247 -8.33 -12.49 -0.72
CA LYS A 247 -7.60 -12.39 0.54
C LYS A 247 -8.45 -12.88 1.69
N TYR A 248 -7.80 -13.56 2.62
CA TYR A 248 -8.39 -14.06 3.86
C TYR A 248 -7.54 -13.63 5.05
N ARG A 249 -8.15 -13.64 6.23
CA ARG A 249 -7.44 -13.89 7.49
C ARG A 249 -7.59 -15.37 7.83
N GLY A 250 -6.78 -15.89 8.74
CA GLY A 250 -6.98 -17.27 9.13
C GLY A 250 -6.28 -17.65 10.42
N HIS A 251 -6.65 -18.81 10.92
CA HIS A 251 -6.05 -19.42 12.09
C HIS A 251 -5.97 -20.92 11.88
N GLY A 252 -5.06 -21.58 12.58
CA GLY A 252 -4.77 -22.98 12.29
C GLY A 252 -3.82 -23.63 13.26
N ASN A 253 -3.32 -24.79 12.86
CA ASN A 253 -2.36 -25.57 13.62
C ASN A 253 -1.20 -25.99 12.73
N TYR A 254 0.03 -25.68 13.14
CA TYR A 254 1.25 -26.24 12.58
C TYR A 254 1.89 -27.19 13.60
N ASN A 255 1.94 -28.49 13.30
CA ASN A 255 2.49 -29.52 14.20
C ASN A 255 1.91 -29.45 15.63
N ARG A 256 0.59 -29.20 15.74
CA ARG A 256 -0.18 -29.03 17.00
C ARG A 256 0.02 -27.70 17.74
N ASN A 257 0.81 -26.78 17.19
CA ASN A 257 0.90 -25.42 17.70
C ASN A 257 -0.08 -24.52 16.97
N ASN A 258 -0.86 -23.75 17.72
CA ASN A 258 -1.75 -22.75 17.14
C ASN A 258 -0.94 -21.70 16.39
N VAL A 259 -1.41 -21.31 15.21
CA VAL A 259 -0.82 -20.27 14.37
C VAL A 259 -1.91 -19.37 13.80
N ASN A 260 -1.60 -18.08 13.68
CA ASN A 260 -2.48 -17.08 13.11
C ASN A 260 -1.86 -16.47 11.86
N PHE A 261 -2.72 -16.13 10.90
CA PHE A 261 -2.34 -15.52 9.64
C PHE A 261 -3.05 -14.17 9.49
N ARG A 262 -2.24 -13.13 9.34
CA ARG A 262 -2.71 -11.75 9.13
C ARG A 262 -3.25 -11.57 7.72
N GLU A 263 -2.66 -12.27 6.76
CA GLU A 263 -3.07 -12.28 5.36
C GLU A 263 -2.80 -13.65 4.74
N ILE A 264 -3.78 -14.18 4.02
CA ILE A 264 -3.66 -15.33 3.14
C ILE A 264 -4.20 -14.89 1.78
N THR A 265 -3.36 -14.94 0.75
CA THR A 265 -3.72 -14.58 -0.62
C THR A 265 -3.86 -15.86 -1.44
N ILE A 266 -5.01 -16.03 -2.08
CA ILE A 266 -5.30 -17.12 -3.02
C ILE A 266 -5.47 -16.52 -4.41
N ILE A 267 -4.73 -17.07 -5.37
CA ILE A 267 -4.80 -16.71 -6.79
C ILE A 267 -5.23 -17.97 -7.53
N VAL A 268 -6.35 -17.89 -8.23
CA VAL A 268 -6.90 -18.98 -9.05
C VAL A 268 -6.79 -18.53 -10.50
N ASP A 269 -5.96 -19.21 -11.27
CA ASP A 269 -5.90 -19.04 -12.72
C ASP A 269 -7.04 -19.88 -13.35
N LYS A 270 -7.98 -19.19 -14.01
CA LYS A 270 -9.15 -19.83 -14.63
C LYS A 270 -8.81 -20.61 -15.89
N HIS A 271 -7.72 -20.26 -16.57
CA HIS A 271 -7.25 -20.91 -17.80
C HIS A 271 -6.48 -22.18 -17.50
N THR A 272 -5.47 -22.09 -16.64
CA THR A 272 -4.63 -23.23 -16.27
C THR A 272 -5.29 -24.13 -15.22
N ARG A 273 -6.32 -23.62 -14.54
CA ARG A 273 -7.00 -24.30 -13.42
C ARG A 273 -6.03 -24.66 -12.30
N LEU A 274 -5.05 -23.78 -12.07
CA LEU A 274 -4.11 -23.87 -10.97
C LEU A 274 -4.46 -22.84 -9.91
N VAL A 275 -4.12 -23.19 -8.67
CA VAL A 275 -4.29 -22.31 -7.50
C VAL A 275 -2.95 -22.15 -6.82
N ASP A 276 -2.54 -20.90 -6.68
CA ASP A 276 -1.40 -20.50 -5.88
C ASP A 276 -1.89 -19.83 -4.59
N ILE A 277 -1.22 -20.14 -3.50
CA ILE A 277 -1.58 -19.66 -2.17
C ILE A 277 -0.32 -19.19 -1.47
N SER A 278 -0.40 -18.02 -0.84
CA SER A 278 0.62 -17.53 0.07
C SER A 278 -0.01 -17.04 1.36
N GLY A 279 0.69 -17.16 2.48
CA GLY A 279 0.22 -16.67 3.76
C GLY A 279 1.33 -16.09 4.63
N ILE A 280 0.99 -15.00 5.31
CA ILE A 280 1.88 -14.23 6.17
C ILE A 280 1.27 -14.17 7.58
N GLY A 281 2.03 -14.62 8.58
CA GLY A 281 1.52 -14.79 9.94
C GLY A 281 2.59 -15.08 10.97
N ASP A 282 2.24 -15.85 12.00
CA ASP A 282 3.17 -16.42 12.99
C ASP A 282 4.21 -17.32 12.30
N ILE A 283 3.80 -17.92 11.18
CA ILE A 283 4.65 -18.61 10.22
C ILE A 283 4.28 -18.14 8.82
N ASN A 284 5.21 -18.23 7.87
CA ASN A 284 4.94 -17.95 6.47
C ASN A 284 4.77 -19.27 5.70
N PHE A 285 3.88 -19.30 4.73
CA PHE A 285 3.74 -20.45 3.85
C PHE A 285 3.44 -20.06 2.41
N GLN A 286 3.69 -21.02 1.52
CA GLN A 286 3.36 -20.96 0.11
C GLN A 286 2.93 -22.35 -0.35
N ALA A 287 1.88 -22.43 -1.17
CA ALA A 287 1.46 -23.65 -1.84
C ALA A 287 1.20 -23.32 -3.31
N ASN A 288 1.91 -23.99 -4.21
CA ASN A 288 1.92 -23.65 -5.63
C ASN A 288 1.31 -24.76 -6.47
N ASP A 289 0.74 -24.38 -7.61
CA ASP A 289 0.24 -25.30 -8.63
C ASP A 289 -0.82 -26.31 -8.09
N LEU A 290 -1.71 -25.89 -7.19
CA LEU A 290 -2.80 -26.76 -6.75
C LEU A 290 -3.82 -26.89 -7.88
N ALA A 291 -3.93 -28.08 -8.47
CA ALA A 291 -4.86 -28.35 -9.55
C ALA A 291 -6.31 -28.33 -9.05
N VAL A 292 -7.16 -27.52 -9.69
CA VAL A 292 -8.59 -27.43 -9.39
C VAL A 292 -9.28 -28.74 -9.81
N THR A 293 -9.92 -29.37 -8.83
CA THR A 293 -10.72 -30.60 -8.98
C THR A 293 -12.21 -30.33 -9.09
N LEU A 294 -12.69 -29.20 -8.57
CA LEU A 294 -14.07 -28.75 -8.68
C LEU A 294 -14.09 -27.22 -8.66
N MET A 295 -14.84 -26.62 -9.58
CA MET A 295 -15.19 -25.21 -9.56
C MET A 295 -16.68 -25.09 -9.83
N ALA A 296 -17.44 -24.59 -8.87
CA ALA A 296 -18.88 -24.37 -8.98
C ALA A 296 -19.19 -22.88 -8.75
N PRO A 297 -20.08 -22.27 -9.55
CA PRO A 297 -20.63 -20.94 -9.29
C PRO A 297 -21.74 -20.97 -8.21
#